data_AF-A0A496PCC8-F1
#
_entry.id   AF-A0A496PCC8-F1
#
_cell.length_a   1.000
_cell.length_b   1.000
_cell.length_c   1.000
_cell.angle_alpha   90.00
_cell.angle_beta   90.00
_cell.angle_gamma   90.00
#
_symmetry.space_group_name_H-M   'P 1'
#
loop_
_entity.id
_entity.type
_entity.pdbx_description
1 polymer ?
#
loop_
_entity_poly.entity_id
_entity_poly.type
_entity_poly.pdbx_seq_one_letter_code
_entity_poly.pdbx_strand_id
1 'polypeptide(L)'
;MLKSVYRDLLRWKSNFCNRICKKAYSKINSKIIVEKNIFNILGPEVLDTNEKIYTEAINYALENRNIRNIAITGIYGAGKSSIWLSHIKNWKAEKNPIFISLGNYHESVDSESSQLEESVQENRVERQIINQILSQLDKDKIILSKYNFKKNISCFSAIFKAFFYSIFILSILIWFYRNDV
;
A
#
# COMPACT_ATOMS: atom_id res chain seq x y z
N MET A 1 42.09 -5.36 9.36
CA MET A 1 41.76 -3.92 9.51
C MET A 1 41.26 -3.28 8.22
N LEU A 2 42.01 -3.34 7.11
CA LEU A 2 41.67 -2.73 5.80
C LEU A 2 40.30 -3.12 5.19
N LYS A 3 39.84 -4.37 5.36
CA LYS A 3 38.52 -4.82 4.84
C LYS A 3 37.31 -4.20 5.55
N SER A 4 37.46 -3.68 6.78
CA SER A 4 36.37 -3.00 7.50
C SER A 4 36.17 -1.58 6.97
N VAL A 5 37.26 -0.82 6.88
CA VAL A 5 37.31 0.54 6.35
C VAL A 5 36.76 0.62 4.93
N TYR A 6 37.08 -0.35 4.06
CA TYR A 6 36.58 -0.35 2.67
C TYR A 6 35.06 -0.58 2.57
N ARG A 7 34.48 -1.41 3.45
CA ARG A 7 33.03 -1.63 3.51
C ARG A 7 32.29 -0.40 4.03
N ASP A 8 32.87 0.30 5.00
CA ASP A 8 32.29 1.52 5.54
C ASP A 8 32.34 2.66 4.53
N LEU A 9 33.42 2.76 3.76
CA LEU A 9 33.54 3.74 2.67
C LEU A 9 32.54 3.49 1.54
N LEU A 10 32.32 2.23 1.16
CA LEU A 10 31.32 1.83 0.16
C LEU A 10 29.89 2.11 0.63
N ARG A 11 29.58 1.80 1.89
CA ARG A 11 28.28 2.13 2.51
C ARG A 11 28.04 3.63 2.55
N TRP A 12 29.07 4.41 2.89
CA TRP A 12 28.98 5.86 2.94
C TRP A 12 28.76 6.47 1.54
N LYS A 13 29.51 6.02 0.53
CA LYS A 13 29.31 6.44 -0.87
C LYS A 13 27.90 6.11 -1.37
N SER A 14 27.41 4.90 -1.11
CA SER A 14 26.05 4.48 -1.51
C SER A 14 24.97 5.36 -0.88
N ASN A 15 25.07 5.62 0.43
CA ASN A 15 24.12 6.47 1.16
C ASN A 15 24.19 7.94 0.69
N PHE A 16 25.39 8.43 0.37
CA PHE A 16 25.60 9.79 -0.12
C PHE A 16 24.99 9.99 -1.51
N CYS A 17 25.25 9.07 -2.44
CA CYS A 17 24.63 9.08 -3.78
C CYS A 17 23.11 9.01 -3.69
N ASN A 18 22.56 8.16 -2.81
CA ASN A 18 21.11 8.06 -2.62
C ASN A 18 20.50 9.37 -2.08
N ARG A 19 21.17 10.04 -1.14
CA ARG A 19 20.72 11.36 -0.63
C ARG A 19 20.74 12.43 -1.71
N ILE A 20 21.76 12.46 -2.56
CA ILE A 20 21.86 13.42 -3.67
C ILE A 20 20.80 13.14 -4.72
N CYS A 21 20.65 11.89 -5.16
CA CYS A 21 19.61 11.50 -6.12
C CYS A 21 18.21 11.84 -5.59
N LYS A 22 17.91 11.54 -4.32
CA LYS A 22 16.62 11.83 -3.72
C LYS A 22 16.35 13.35 -3.65
N LYS A 23 17.37 14.15 -3.36
CA LYS A 23 17.28 15.62 -3.30
C LYS A 23 17.16 16.26 -4.69
N ALA A 24 17.81 15.69 -5.70
CA ALA A 24 17.67 16.12 -7.10
C ALA A 24 16.27 15.77 -7.65
N TYR A 25 15.80 14.54 -7.41
CA TYR A 25 14.47 14.10 -7.82
C TYR A 25 13.36 14.95 -7.20
N SER A 26 13.44 15.25 -5.88
CA SER A 26 12.44 16.10 -5.23
C SER A 26 12.41 17.52 -5.78
N LYS A 27 13.58 18.08 -6.15
CA LYS A 27 13.71 19.44 -6.69
C LYS A 27 13.20 19.57 -8.13
N ILE A 28 13.35 18.51 -8.92
CA ILE A 28 12.79 18.41 -10.27
C ILE A 28 11.27 18.26 -10.20
N ASN A 29 10.77 17.36 -9.33
CA ASN A 29 9.34 17.13 -9.17
C ASN A 29 8.60 18.39 -8.67
N SER A 30 9.19 19.13 -7.73
CA SER A 30 8.61 20.40 -7.26
C SER A 30 8.55 21.48 -8.34
N LYS A 31 9.43 21.43 -9.36
CA LYS A 31 9.44 22.41 -10.46
C LYS A 31 8.43 22.06 -11.56
N ILE A 32 8.18 20.76 -11.78
CA ILE A 32 7.19 20.25 -12.74
C ILE A 32 5.76 20.45 -12.23
N ILE A 33 5.51 20.30 -10.92
CA ILE A 33 4.17 20.48 -10.32
C ILE A 33 3.65 21.94 -10.41
N VAL A 34 4.52 22.91 -10.67
CA VAL A 34 4.17 24.34 -10.77
C VAL A 34 3.65 24.72 -12.17
N GLU A 35 3.76 23.84 -13.18
CA GLU A 35 3.06 24.00 -14.46
C GLU A 35 1.57 23.63 -14.32
N LYS A 36 0.77 24.65 -14.06
CA LYS A 36 -0.69 24.79 -14.28
C LYS A 36 -1.42 23.51 -14.73
N ASN A 37 -1.98 22.77 -13.77
CA ASN A 37 -2.92 21.68 -14.04
C ASN A 37 -4.17 22.23 -14.75
N ILE A 38 -4.35 21.85 -16.01
CA ILE A 38 -5.56 22.18 -16.81
C ILE A 38 -6.75 21.29 -16.40
N PHE A 39 -6.47 20.16 -15.75
CA PHE A 39 -7.46 19.16 -15.36
C PHE A 39 -7.55 19.04 -13.84
N ASN A 40 -8.79 18.95 -13.35
CA ASN A 40 -9.08 18.65 -11.95
C ASN A 40 -9.50 17.20 -11.80
N ILE A 41 -9.06 16.57 -10.73
CA ILE A 41 -9.43 15.20 -10.40
C ILE A 41 -10.84 15.25 -9.81
N LEU A 42 -11.81 14.54 -10.40
CA LEU A 42 -13.20 14.45 -9.89
C LEU A 42 -13.34 13.50 -8.68
N GLY A 43 -12.21 13.11 -8.10
CA GLY A 43 -12.13 12.28 -6.93
C GLY A 43 -12.27 13.11 -5.66
N PRO A 44 -12.31 12.46 -4.49
CA PRO A 44 -12.33 13.17 -3.24
C PRO A 44 -11.02 13.94 -3.05
N GLU A 45 -11.12 15.25 -2.95
CA GLU A 45 -10.00 16.15 -2.73
C GLU A 45 -9.80 16.39 -1.23
N VAL A 46 -8.54 16.48 -0.85
CA VAL A 46 -8.15 16.85 0.50
C VAL A 46 -8.12 18.37 0.59
N LEU A 47 -9.04 18.93 1.36
CA LEU A 47 -9.15 20.35 1.62
C LEU A 47 -8.13 20.76 2.68
N ASP A 48 -7.60 21.99 2.57
CA ASP A 48 -6.70 22.55 3.57
C ASP A 48 -7.42 22.84 4.89
N THR A 49 -8.68 23.27 4.81
CA THR A 49 -9.54 23.53 5.96
C THR A 49 -10.93 22.93 5.75
N ASN A 50 -11.35 22.09 6.68
CA ASN A 50 -12.75 21.67 6.78
C ASN A 50 -13.54 22.73 7.55
N GLU A 51 -14.86 22.80 7.29
CA GLU A 51 -15.73 23.60 8.14
C GLU A 51 -15.64 23.13 9.59
N LYS A 52 -15.73 24.09 10.51
CA LYS A 52 -15.56 23.85 11.96
C LYS A 52 -16.58 22.84 12.48
N ILE A 53 -17.82 22.93 12.01
CA ILE A 53 -18.94 22.08 12.43
C ILE A 53 -18.64 20.60 12.16
N TYR A 54 -18.15 20.25 10.96
CA TYR A 54 -17.79 18.87 10.63
C TYR A 54 -16.63 18.36 11.47
N THR A 55 -15.61 19.20 11.67
CA THR A 55 -14.43 18.82 12.45
C THR A 55 -14.79 18.57 13.90
N GLU A 56 -15.61 19.42 14.51
CA GLU A 56 -16.07 19.30 15.89
C GLU A 56 -16.95 18.06 16.08
N ALA A 57 -17.89 17.80 15.17
CA ALA A 57 -18.75 16.61 15.23
C ALA A 57 -17.95 15.31 15.12
N ILE A 58 -16.97 15.24 14.20
CA ILE A 58 -16.13 14.05 14.05
C ILE A 58 -15.19 13.88 15.25
N ASN A 59 -14.58 14.96 15.76
CA ASN A 59 -13.74 14.91 16.97
C ASN A 59 -14.53 14.36 18.15
N TYR A 60 -15.74 14.91 18.39
CA TYR A 60 -16.64 14.43 19.42
C TYR A 60 -16.92 12.93 19.24
N ALA A 61 -17.25 12.49 18.03
CA ALA A 61 -17.53 11.08 17.78
C ALA A 61 -16.32 10.16 18.01
N LEU A 62 -15.10 10.61 17.69
CA LEU A 62 -13.86 9.83 17.82
C LEU A 62 -13.29 9.79 19.25
N GLU A 63 -13.46 10.86 20.02
CA GLU A 63 -12.98 10.95 21.41
C GLU A 63 -13.87 10.15 22.38
N ASN A 64 -15.15 10.02 22.05
CA ASN A 64 -16.12 9.28 22.85
C ASN A 64 -16.01 7.76 22.64
N ARG A 65 -15.44 7.03 23.62
CA ARG A 65 -15.30 5.56 23.57
C ARG A 65 -16.62 4.77 23.49
N ASN A 66 -17.75 5.41 23.82
CA ASN A 66 -19.08 4.80 23.72
C ASN A 66 -19.60 4.79 22.28
N ILE A 67 -19.09 5.69 21.43
CA ILE A 67 -19.45 5.75 20.02
C ILE A 67 -18.52 4.82 19.26
N ARG A 68 -19.09 3.77 18.66
CA ARG A 68 -18.34 2.78 17.87
C ARG A 68 -18.60 2.89 16.38
N ASN A 69 -19.74 3.46 16.00
CA ASN A 69 -20.22 3.53 14.63
C ASN A 69 -20.58 4.98 14.30
N ILE A 70 -20.13 5.46 13.14
CA ILE A 70 -20.40 6.80 12.63
C ILE A 70 -20.92 6.65 11.20
N ALA A 71 -22.01 7.33 10.87
CA ALA A 71 -22.55 7.39 9.52
C ALA A 71 -22.52 8.84 9.02
N ILE A 72 -21.99 9.05 7.81
CA ILE A 72 -22.01 10.35 7.12
C ILE A 72 -22.99 10.24 5.95
N THR A 73 -24.09 10.99 6.02
CA THR A 73 -25.16 10.93 5.02
C THR A 73 -25.16 12.18 4.14
N GLY A 74 -25.72 12.06 2.93
CA GLY A 74 -25.86 13.18 1.99
C GLY A 74 -25.91 12.69 0.54
N ILE A 75 -26.35 13.54 -0.37
CA ILE A 75 -26.45 13.23 -1.81
C ILE A 75 -25.08 12.86 -2.41
N TYR A 76 -25.10 12.17 -3.55
CA TYR A 76 -23.89 11.93 -4.33
C TYR A 76 -23.21 13.26 -4.69
N GLY A 77 -21.88 13.32 -4.58
CA GLY A 77 -21.13 14.56 -4.83
C GLY A 77 -21.16 15.60 -3.70
N ALA A 78 -21.83 15.36 -2.57
CA ALA A 78 -21.85 16.28 -1.42
C ALA A 78 -20.50 16.41 -0.66
N GLY A 79 -19.41 15.82 -1.16
CA GLY A 79 -18.09 15.92 -0.52
C GLY A 79 -17.89 15.05 0.73
N LYS A 80 -18.77 14.07 1.00
CA LYS A 80 -18.68 13.17 2.18
C LYS A 80 -17.28 12.55 2.35
N SER A 81 -16.75 11.97 1.28
CA SER A 81 -15.41 11.36 1.28
C SER A 81 -14.30 12.41 1.44
N SER A 82 -14.46 13.60 0.85
CA SER A 82 -13.50 14.71 0.97
C SER A 82 -13.42 15.23 2.40
N ILE A 83 -14.57 15.41 3.08
CA ILE A 83 -14.64 15.84 4.48
C ILE A 83 -13.89 14.86 5.37
N TRP A 84 -14.17 13.56 5.21
CA TRP A 84 -13.53 12.49 5.99
C TRP A 84 -12.01 12.42 5.75
N LEU A 85 -11.56 12.44 4.48
CA LEU A 85 -10.14 12.41 4.14
C LEU A 85 -9.38 13.63 4.68
N SER A 86 -9.97 14.81 4.56
CA SER A 86 -9.38 16.06 5.06
C SER A 86 -9.28 16.04 6.59
N HIS A 87 -10.27 15.46 7.26
CA HIS A 87 -10.26 15.30 8.71
C HIS A 87 -9.14 14.34 9.16
N ILE A 88 -9.03 13.15 8.56
CA ILE A 88 -8.00 12.16 8.89
C ILE A 88 -6.59 12.72 8.68
N LYS A 89 -6.36 13.48 7.61
CA LYS A 89 -5.04 14.09 7.35
C LYS A 89 -4.60 15.01 8.49
N ASN A 90 -5.54 15.75 9.07
CA ASN A 90 -5.28 16.67 10.18
C ASN A 90 -5.18 15.92 11.52
N TRP A 91 -5.96 14.85 11.68
CA TRP A 91 -5.98 13.95 12.83
C TRP A 91 -4.75 13.02 12.86
N LYS A 92 -3.53 13.58 12.84
CA LYS A 92 -2.24 12.84 12.83
C LYS A 92 -1.96 12.04 14.12
N ALA A 93 -2.86 11.15 14.52
CA ALA A 93 -2.77 10.32 15.70
C ALA A 93 -2.79 8.83 15.32
N GLU A 94 -1.59 8.25 15.19
CA GLU A 94 -1.18 6.86 15.49
C GLU A 94 -1.93 5.65 14.90
N LYS A 95 -3.07 5.83 14.25
CA LYS A 95 -3.87 4.73 13.71
C LYS A 95 -3.77 4.75 12.19
N ASN A 96 -3.34 3.64 11.59
CA ASN A 96 -3.43 3.43 10.16
C ASN A 96 -4.88 3.04 9.84
N PRO A 97 -5.75 3.97 9.37
CA PRO A 97 -7.10 3.60 9.01
C PRO A 97 -7.09 2.64 7.83
N ILE A 98 -8.05 1.74 7.80
CA ILE A 98 -8.30 0.88 6.64
C ILE A 98 -9.45 1.50 5.86
N PHE A 99 -9.19 1.90 4.62
CA PHE A 99 -10.18 2.48 3.73
C PHE A 99 -10.80 1.39 2.88
N ILE A 100 -12.11 1.25 2.94
CA ILE A 100 -12.83 0.28 2.12
C ILE A 100 -13.79 1.08 1.24
N SER A 101 -13.65 0.94 -0.07
CA SER A 101 -14.55 1.53 -1.05
C SER A 101 -15.36 0.42 -1.70
N LEU A 102 -16.68 0.55 -1.63
CA LEU A 102 -17.61 -0.42 -2.17
C LEU A 102 -18.38 0.23 -3.31
N GLY A 103 -18.40 -0.43 -4.47
CA GLY A 103 -19.21 -0.03 -5.62
C GLY A 103 -20.68 -0.43 -5.44
N ASN A 104 -21.53 -0.02 -6.38
CA ASN A 104 -22.95 -0.37 -6.34
C ASN A 104 -23.13 -1.89 -6.54
N TYR A 105 -23.90 -2.54 -5.66
CA TYR A 105 -24.07 -4.00 -5.60
C TYR A 105 -25.32 -4.53 -6.28
N HIS A 106 -26.17 -3.65 -6.80
CA HIS A 106 -27.34 -4.05 -7.57
C HIS A 106 -26.92 -4.47 -8.97
N GLU A 107 -26.32 -5.66 -9.09
CA GLU A 107 -26.56 -6.46 -10.28
C GLU A 107 -27.98 -6.99 -10.09
N SER A 108 -28.94 -6.49 -10.88
CA SER A 108 -30.26 -7.11 -11.00
C SER A 108 -30.04 -8.50 -11.60
N VAL A 109 -29.96 -9.50 -10.75
CA VAL A 109 -30.00 -10.90 -11.18
C VAL A 109 -31.39 -11.07 -11.79
N ASP A 110 -31.45 -11.17 -13.11
CA ASP A 110 -32.67 -11.55 -13.81
C ASP A 110 -33.13 -12.86 -13.18
N SER A 111 -34.31 -12.80 -12.57
CA SER A 111 -34.81 -13.75 -11.60
C SER A 111 -35.24 -15.05 -12.27
N GLU A 112 -34.31 -15.95 -12.60
CA GLU A 112 -34.66 -17.34 -12.98
C GLU A 112 -33.72 -18.45 -12.49
N SER A 113 -32.62 -18.19 -11.80
CA SER A 113 -31.74 -19.28 -11.32
C SER A 113 -31.45 -19.21 -9.82
N SER A 114 -32.23 -20.00 -9.08
CA SER A 114 -31.81 -20.86 -7.96
C SER A 114 -30.91 -20.28 -6.86
N GLN A 115 -31.31 -20.53 -5.60
CA GLN A 115 -30.64 -20.30 -4.31
C GLN A 115 -29.10 -20.54 -4.24
N LEU A 116 -28.47 -21.12 -5.26
CA LEU A 116 -27.03 -21.23 -5.43
C LEU A 116 -26.34 -19.88 -5.76
N GLU A 117 -27.01 -18.96 -6.45
CA GLU A 117 -26.39 -17.70 -6.90
C GLU A 117 -26.19 -16.68 -5.77
N GLU A 118 -27.08 -16.68 -4.78
CA GLU A 118 -27.01 -15.80 -3.60
C GLU A 118 -25.72 -16.07 -2.79
N SER A 119 -25.36 -17.35 -2.61
CA SER A 119 -24.12 -17.77 -1.96
C SER A 119 -22.86 -17.36 -2.74
N VAL A 120 -22.93 -17.27 -4.07
CA VAL A 120 -21.81 -16.85 -4.93
C VAL A 120 -21.66 -15.31 -4.90
N GLN A 121 -22.75 -14.58 -4.75
CA GLN A 121 -22.76 -13.12 -4.71
C GLN A 121 -22.32 -12.56 -3.35
N GLU A 122 -22.75 -13.15 -2.23
CA GLU A 122 -22.24 -12.78 -0.89
C GLU A 122 -20.72 -12.97 -0.79
N ASN A 123 -20.22 -14.07 -1.38
CA ASN A 123 -18.79 -14.33 -1.52
C ASN A 123 -18.04 -13.23 -2.31
N ARG A 124 -18.71 -12.49 -3.22
CA ARG A 124 -18.05 -11.40 -3.98
C ARG A 124 -17.80 -10.19 -3.10
N VAL A 125 -18.79 -9.73 -2.34
CA VAL A 125 -18.66 -8.55 -1.46
C VAL A 125 -17.65 -8.83 -0.37
N GLU A 126 -17.76 -9.99 0.28
CA GLU A 126 -16.81 -10.41 1.31
C GLU A 126 -15.38 -10.46 0.75
N ARG A 127 -15.19 -11.10 -0.41
CA ARG A 127 -13.87 -11.19 -1.06
C ARG A 127 -13.32 -9.82 -1.44
N GLN A 128 -14.17 -8.88 -1.89
CA GLN A 128 -13.74 -7.51 -2.17
C GLN A 128 -13.27 -6.79 -0.91
N ILE A 129 -14.03 -6.89 0.18
CA ILE A 129 -13.68 -6.29 1.48
C ILE A 129 -12.36 -6.89 2.00
N ILE A 130 -12.25 -8.22 2.02
CA ILE A 130 -11.05 -8.93 2.47
C ILE A 130 -9.84 -8.52 1.63
N ASN A 131 -9.96 -8.48 0.31
CA ASN A 131 -8.84 -8.08 -0.57
C ASN A 131 -8.39 -6.63 -0.33
N GLN A 132 -9.33 -5.71 -0.10
CA GLN A 132 -9.02 -4.32 0.22
C GLN A 132 -8.31 -4.18 1.57
N ILE A 133 -8.76 -4.92 2.59
CA ILE A 133 -8.11 -4.96 3.91
C ILE A 133 -6.69 -5.53 3.78
N LEU A 134 -6.53 -6.69 3.16
CA LEU A 134 -5.24 -7.37 3.03
C LEU A 134 -4.21 -6.54 2.24
N SER A 135 -4.66 -5.73 1.28
CA SER A 135 -3.75 -4.90 0.47
C SER A 135 -3.20 -3.68 1.22
N GLN A 136 -3.86 -3.23 2.29
CA GLN A 136 -3.44 -2.08 3.11
C GLN A 136 -2.62 -2.47 4.34
N LEU A 137 -2.64 -3.74 4.74
CA LEU A 137 -1.92 -4.21 5.92
C LEU A 137 -0.49 -4.67 5.58
N ASP A 138 0.40 -4.57 6.57
CA ASP A 138 1.74 -5.15 6.45
C ASP A 138 1.66 -6.67 6.43
N LYS A 139 2.19 -7.28 5.37
CA LYS A 139 2.18 -8.74 5.17
C LYS A 139 2.87 -9.49 6.32
N ASP A 140 3.90 -8.88 6.92
CA ASP A 140 4.65 -9.44 8.05
C ASP A 140 3.84 -9.45 9.36
N LYS A 141 2.71 -8.72 9.44
CA LYS A 141 1.80 -8.75 10.59
C LYS A 141 0.72 -9.82 10.47
N ILE A 142 0.53 -10.40 9.29
CA ILE A 142 -0.53 -11.38 9.01
C ILE A 142 0.04 -12.72 8.54
N ILE A 143 1.11 -13.18 9.18
CA ILE A 143 1.84 -14.40 8.77
C ILE A 143 0.93 -15.64 8.81
N LEU A 144 -0.06 -15.66 9.70
CA LEU A 144 -0.98 -16.77 9.92
C LEU A 144 -2.23 -16.74 9.02
N SER A 145 -2.43 -15.72 8.17
CA SER A 145 -3.59 -15.75 7.28
C SER A 145 -3.41 -16.76 6.16
N LYS A 146 -4.51 -17.45 5.82
CA LYS A 146 -4.62 -18.24 4.59
C LYS A 146 -4.38 -17.38 3.33
N TYR A 147 -4.66 -16.09 3.43
CA TYR A 147 -4.63 -15.13 2.32
C TYR A 147 -3.42 -14.22 2.46
N ASN A 148 -2.26 -14.71 2.02
CA ASN A 148 -1.01 -13.95 2.09
C ASN A 148 -0.51 -13.61 0.67
N PHE A 149 -0.14 -12.36 0.44
CA PHE A 149 0.35 -11.94 -0.87
C PHE A 149 1.79 -12.39 -1.08
N LYS A 150 2.09 -12.89 -2.28
CA LYS A 150 3.46 -13.24 -2.66
C LYS A 150 4.41 -12.06 -2.43
N LYS A 151 5.55 -12.33 -1.79
CA LYS A 151 6.60 -11.34 -1.56
C LYS A 151 7.39 -11.14 -2.85
N ASN A 152 7.62 -9.87 -3.22
CA ASN A 152 8.60 -9.58 -4.25
C ASN A 152 10.00 -9.85 -3.69
N ILE A 153 10.75 -10.71 -4.36
CA ILE A 153 12.12 -11.04 -3.98
C ILE A 153 12.97 -9.83 -4.36
N SER A 154 13.73 -9.28 -3.40
CA SER A 154 14.62 -8.16 -3.72
C SER A 154 15.65 -8.59 -4.76
N CYS A 155 15.95 -7.71 -5.72
CA CYS A 155 16.90 -8.00 -6.80
C CYS A 155 18.24 -8.52 -6.26
N PHE A 156 18.73 -7.93 -5.16
CA PHE A 156 19.95 -8.38 -4.48
C PHE A 156 19.84 -9.82 -3.94
N SER A 157 18.70 -10.19 -3.32
CA SER A 157 18.47 -11.56 -2.84
C SER A 157 18.39 -12.55 -3.99
N ALA A 158 17.80 -12.16 -5.12
CA ALA A 158 17.75 -12.99 -6.32
C ALA A 158 19.14 -13.25 -6.90
N ILE A 159 19.96 -12.20 -7.03
CA ILE A 159 21.35 -12.30 -7.53
C ILE A 159 22.20 -13.17 -6.60
N PHE A 160 22.08 -13.00 -5.29
CA PHE A 160 22.84 -13.80 -4.32
C PHE A 160 22.48 -15.28 -4.40
N LYS A 161 21.19 -15.61 -4.58
CA LYS A 161 20.75 -16.99 -4.80
C LYS A 161 21.32 -17.55 -6.10
N ALA A 162 21.25 -16.80 -7.20
CA ALA A 162 21.81 -17.22 -8.49
C ALA A 162 23.31 -17.50 -8.42
N PHE A 163 24.06 -16.65 -7.70
CA PHE A 163 25.49 -16.82 -7.48
C PHE A 163 25.80 -18.12 -6.72
N PHE A 164 25.07 -18.42 -5.64
CA PHE A 164 25.26 -19.69 -4.91
C PHE A 164 24.98 -20.91 -5.79
N TYR A 165 23.92 -20.88 -6.62
CA TYR A 165 23.65 -21.97 -7.57
C TYR A 165 24.77 -22.12 -8.61
N SER A 166 25.33 -21.02 -9.12
CA SER A 166 26.43 -21.07 -10.09
C SER A 166 27.71 -21.69 -9.53
N ILE A 167 28.06 -21.37 -8.27
CA ILE A 167 29.24 -21.96 -7.60
C ILE A 167 29.03 -23.45 -7.39
N PHE A 168 27.82 -23.87 -6.99
CA PHE A 168 27.50 -25.27 -6.78
C PHE A 168 27.69 -26.09 -8.07
N ILE A 169 27.20 -25.58 -9.20
CA ILE A 169 27.41 -26.22 -10.51
C ILE A 169 28.90 -26.24 -10.89
N LEU A 170 29.61 -25.13 -10.69
CA LEU A 170 31.04 -25.07 -11.03
C LEU A 170 31.88 -26.04 -10.20
N SER A 171 31.52 -26.26 -8.94
CA SER A 171 32.18 -27.25 -8.07
C SER A 171 32.00 -28.68 -8.58
N ILE A 172 30.81 -29.01 -9.10
CA ILE A 172 30.54 -30.32 -9.69
C ILE A 172 31.35 -30.49 -10.98
N LEU A 173 31.36 -29.46 -11.85
CA LEU A 173 32.14 -29.49 -13.10
C LEU A 173 33.64 -29.67 -12.86
N ILE A 174 34.20 -28.99 -11.86
CA ILE A 174 35.60 -29.16 -11.45
C ILE A 174 35.88 -30.57 -10.95
N TRP A 175 34.94 -31.17 -10.21
CA TRP A 175 35.11 -32.54 -9.73
C TRP A 175 35.13 -33.55 -10.88
N PHE A 176 34.28 -33.38 -11.90
CA PHE A 176 34.31 -34.20 -13.11
C PHE A 176 35.63 -34.04 -13.87
N TYR A 177 36.06 -32.80 -14.14
CA TYR A 177 37.30 -32.56 -14.90
C TYR A 177 38.55 -33.11 -14.19
N ARG A 178 38.57 -33.14 -12.85
CA ARG A 178 39.68 -33.72 -12.08
C ARG A 178 39.74 -35.25 -12.19
N ASN A 179 38.62 -35.93 -12.41
CA ASN A 179 38.61 -37.39 -12.51
C ASN A 179 39.02 -37.91 -13.90
N ASP A 180 39.01 -37.04 -14.92
CA ASP A 180 39.40 -37.37 -16.30
C ASP A 180 40.91 -37.13 -16.59
N VAL A 181 41.67 -36.57 -15.64
CA VAL A 181 43.14 -36.42 -15.67
C VAL A 181 43.80 -37.48 -14.79
#